data_AF-A0A2N2J6S0-F1
#
_entry.id   AF-A0A2N2J6S0-F1
#
_cell.length_a   1.000
_cell.length_b   1.000
_cell.length_c   1.000
_cell.angle_alpha   90.00
_cell.angle_beta   90.00
_cell.angle_gamma   90.00
#
_symmetry.space_group_name_H-M   'P 1'
#
loop_
_entity.id
_entity.type
_entity.pdbx_description
1 polymer ?
#
loop_
_entity_poly.entity_id
_entity_poly.type
_entity_poly.pdbx_seq_one_letter_code
_entity_poly.pdbx_strand_id
1 'polypeptide(L)'
;MRLPAKIIAVLIILTGIATLMACGKDTPPTPGTFTVTFDSQFNNTQSTTTMPNPTYKTVTSPATTIDKLPDPPAMSGYTFGGWYTGKNGSGINFTASTQFSSDLIVYAYWYKYKVTFNTESSTAYATIGVTPPATTTDALPPAPSKTGNTFAGWWTGENGGGTQFFASTPVSANITVYAKWIPNASTVYTVTYDSNGGTAVGAQYVISGNTVGALPTPDPTRLFYTFVNWNTQQDGNGDTFTAGTNIVANITVYAQWSSKPGYTVTYNSGWGTSVEPQYVILPATHVDTLPPDPEKQCYNFGGWWTEKRGGGTNFTASTPVTADITVYANWTWAAYTPPLTYAIGDPGPSCVGKVFYVTADRMHGLEAAPPGWNDPYAEDADAASAWINGVVVSNEYGDSQPIQSTLNGNTSTAIGTGLANSNAIRAQTGNTGSAAQLCEDYHGGDLTGWFLPSKDELAQLYANKDKKRWGGFQENFYWSSSENNLEDAWSQNFANGSQPSTLKGYLRMVRPVRAF
;
A
#
# COMPACT_ATOMS: atom_id res chain seq x y z
N MET A 1 -27.75 -82.65 -14.30
CA MET A 1 -26.80 -83.06 -13.23
C MET A 1 -25.87 -81.87 -12.96
N ARG A 2 -25.57 -81.40 -11.74
CA ARG A 2 -26.32 -81.40 -10.45
C ARG A 2 -25.62 -80.43 -9.46
N LEU A 3 -26.33 -79.44 -8.88
CA LEU A 3 -26.04 -78.72 -7.59
C LEU A 3 -24.68 -77.95 -7.47
N PRO A 4 -24.41 -77.18 -6.38
CA PRO A 4 -25.21 -76.73 -5.21
C PRO A 4 -25.63 -75.22 -5.31
N ALA A 5 -26.09 -74.44 -4.32
CA ALA A 5 -26.93 -74.60 -3.09
C ALA A 5 -27.41 -73.18 -2.62
N LYS A 6 -28.29 -73.05 -1.60
CA LYS A 6 -28.82 -71.76 -1.07
C LYS A 6 -29.35 -71.84 0.40
N ILE A 7 -29.13 -70.77 1.18
CA ILE A 7 -30.05 -69.93 2.03
C ILE A 7 -31.14 -70.58 2.94
N ILE A 8 -31.32 -70.01 4.16
CA ILE A 8 -32.56 -69.72 4.97
C ILE A 8 -32.15 -69.72 6.47
N ALA A 9 -32.23 -68.68 7.33
CA ALA A 9 -33.23 -67.64 7.70
C ALA A 9 -34.10 -68.02 8.94
N VAL A 10 -34.12 -67.15 9.97
CA VAL A 10 -34.99 -67.20 11.17
C VAL A 10 -35.40 -65.78 11.58
N LEU A 11 -36.64 -65.59 12.03
CA LEU A 11 -37.25 -64.32 12.43
C LEU A 11 -38.02 -64.52 13.75
N ILE A 12 -37.74 -63.73 14.80
CA ILE A 12 -38.63 -63.57 15.97
C ILE A 12 -38.64 -62.09 16.39
N ILE A 13 -39.84 -61.63 16.78
CA ILE A 13 -40.20 -60.24 17.11
C ILE A 13 -40.00 -59.98 18.61
N LEU A 14 -39.55 -58.78 18.99
CA LEU A 14 -39.88 -58.20 20.30
C LEU A 14 -40.15 -56.69 20.18
N THR A 15 -41.21 -56.22 20.83
CA THR A 15 -41.70 -54.83 20.76
C THR A 15 -40.95 -53.90 21.71
N GLY A 16 -40.60 -52.69 21.24
CA GLY A 16 -40.08 -51.60 22.07
C GLY A 16 -40.69 -50.26 21.63
N ILE A 17 -41.29 -49.53 22.57
CA ILE A 17 -41.90 -48.21 22.34
C ILE A 17 -40.78 -47.18 22.15
N ALA A 18 -40.83 -46.41 21.06
CA ALA A 18 -39.95 -45.26 20.83
C ALA A 18 -40.76 -44.02 20.44
N THR A 19 -40.45 -42.91 21.09
CA THR A 19 -41.23 -41.66 21.10
C THR A 19 -41.19 -40.95 19.75
N LEU A 20 -42.29 -40.25 19.44
CA LEU A 20 -42.43 -39.41 18.25
C LEU A 20 -41.39 -38.27 18.26
N MET A 21 -40.34 -38.37 17.43
CA MET A 21 -39.43 -37.25 17.17
C MET A 21 -39.95 -36.46 15.97
N ALA A 22 -40.30 -35.20 16.18
CA ALA A 22 -40.78 -34.33 15.11
C ALA A 22 -39.67 -34.08 14.10
N CYS A 23 -39.93 -34.36 12.82
CA CYS A 23 -39.03 -34.04 11.73
C CYS A 23 -38.95 -32.51 11.58
N GLY A 24 -37.83 -31.93 12.00
CA GLY A 24 -37.47 -30.57 11.64
C GLY A 24 -37.35 -30.48 10.12
N LYS A 25 -38.15 -29.61 9.49
CA LYS A 25 -37.93 -29.26 8.09
C LYS A 25 -36.70 -28.37 8.05
N ASP A 26 -35.55 -28.95 7.71
CA ASP A 26 -34.42 -28.17 7.22
C ASP A 26 -34.89 -27.44 5.96
N THR A 27 -35.17 -26.15 6.10
CA THR A 27 -35.32 -25.26 4.95
C THR A 27 -34.00 -25.31 4.19
N PRO A 28 -33.99 -25.62 2.87
CA PRO A 28 -32.75 -25.55 2.10
C PRO A 28 -32.14 -24.15 2.29
N PRO A 29 -30.81 -24.04 2.46
CA PRO A 29 -30.18 -22.78 2.77
C PRO A 29 -30.56 -21.75 1.69
N THR A 30 -31.05 -20.59 2.13
CA THR A 30 -31.47 -19.50 1.24
C THR A 30 -30.37 -19.25 0.21
N PRO A 31 -30.65 -19.34 -1.10
CA PRO A 31 -29.62 -19.19 -2.12
C PRO A 31 -28.87 -17.87 -1.96
N GLY A 32 -27.58 -17.95 -1.65
CA GLY A 32 -26.72 -16.78 -1.62
C GLY A 32 -26.65 -16.14 -3.00
N THR A 33 -26.85 -14.82 -3.06
CA THR A 33 -26.61 -14.04 -4.27
C THR A 33 -25.28 -13.32 -4.12
N PHE A 34 -24.43 -13.45 -5.13
CA PHE A 34 -23.12 -12.81 -5.23
C PHE A 34 -23.16 -11.73 -6.32
N THR A 35 -22.41 -10.65 -6.13
CA THR A 35 -22.34 -9.50 -7.03
C THR A 35 -20.94 -9.36 -7.61
N VAL A 36 -20.84 -9.29 -8.94
CA VAL A 36 -19.63 -8.89 -9.67
C VAL A 36 -19.80 -7.45 -10.12
N THR A 37 -18.98 -6.55 -9.60
CA THR A 37 -18.95 -5.12 -9.96
C THR A 37 -17.83 -4.86 -10.95
N PHE A 38 -18.13 -4.16 -12.05
CA PHE A 38 -17.21 -3.84 -13.13
C PHE A 38 -16.73 -2.39 -13.00
N ASP A 39 -15.56 -2.21 -12.39
CA ASP A 39 -14.92 -0.91 -12.18
C ASP A 39 -14.06 -0.52 -13.39
N SER A 40 -14.46 0.53 -14.12
CA SER A 40 -13.72 1.08 -15.25
C SER A 40 -12.34 1.64 -14.88
N GLN A 41 -12.07 1.81 -13.58
CA GLN A 41 -10.96 2.54 -12.95
C GLN A 41 -10.97 4.05 -13.22
N PHE A 42 -12.05 4.61 -13.76
CA PHE A 42 -12.18 6.04 -14.07
C PHE A 42 -13.57 6.58 -13.74
N ASN A 43 -13.61 7.75 -13.08
CA ASN A 43 -14.85 8.47 -12.81
C ASN A 43 -15.41 9.11 -14.10
N ASN A 44 -16.72 9.08 -14.29
CA ASN A 44 -17.40 9.46 -15.53
C ASN A 44 -17.48 10.97 -15.80
N THR A 45 -16.81 11.79 -15.00
CA THR A 45 -16.80 13.26 -15.11
C THR A 45 -15.90 13.79 -16.22
N GLN A 46 -15.06 12.96 -16.85
CA GLN A 46 -14.35 13.31 -18.08
C GLN A 46 -15.06 12.75 -19.33
N SER A 47 -15.38 13.63 -20.28
CA SER A 47 -16.35 13.40 -21.37
C SER A 47 -15.93 12.41 -22.49
N THR A 48 -14.93 11.56 -22.28
CA THR A 48 -14.31 10.71 -23.33
C THR A 48 -14.29 9.21 -23.03
N THR A 49 -14.95 8.79 -21.93
CA THR A 49 -15.04 7.37 -21.53
C THR A 49 -16.47 6.84 -21.61
N THR A 50 -16.68 5.67 -22.23
CA THR A 50 -17.95 4.93 -22.11
C THR A 50 -17.83 3.87 -21.02
N MET A 51 -18.79 3.83 -20.09
CA MET A 51 -18.82 2.87 -18.98
C MET A 51 -19.23 1.46 -19.45
N PRO A 52 -18.85 0.39 -18.72
CA PRO A 52 -19.37 -0.95 -18.97
C PRO A 52 -20.89 -0.99 -18.81
N ASN A 53 -21.57 -1.76 -19.65
CA ASN A 53 -23.02 -1.96 -19.56
C ASN A 53 -23.37 -3.46 -19.50
N PRO A 54 -23.97 -3.96 -18.40
CA PRO A 54 -24.22 -3.28 -17.12
C PRO A 54 -22.93 -3.05 -16.30
N THR A 55 -22.96 -2.14 -15.32
CA THR A 55 -21.84 -1.88 -14.40
C THR A 55 -21.67 -2.94 -13.30
N TYR A 56 -22.66 -3.83 -13.12
CA TYR A 56 -22.58 -4.99 -12.23
C TYR A 56 -23.45 -6.13 -12.76
N LYS A 57 -23.18 -7.36 -12.30
CA LYS A 57 -24.03 -8.54 -12.49
C LYS A 57 -24.19 -9.30 -11.17
N THR A 58 -25.37 -9.88 -10.97
CA THR A 58 -25.66 -10.75 -9.81
C THR A 58 -25.79 -12.21 -10.25
N VAL A 59 -25.31 -13.13 -9.42
CA VAL A 59 -25.34 -14.58 -9.65
C VAL A 59 -25.85 -15.27 -8.38
N THR A 60 -26.83 -16.15 -8.53
CA THR A 60 -27.44 -16.87 -7.41
C THR A 60 -26.92 -18.31 -7.34
N SER A 61 -26.49 -18.73 -6.15
CA SER A 61 -26.06 -20.09 -5.85
C SER A 61 -27.10 -21.14 -6.31
N PRO A 62 -26.70 -22.27 -6.93
CA PRO A 62 -25.35 -22.84 -6.99
C PRO A 62 -24.48 -22.35 -8.17
N ALA A 63 -24.91 -21.36 -8.95
CA ALA A 63 -24.07 -20.81 -10.01
C ALA A 63 -22.85 -20.08 -9.42
N THR A 64 -21.68 -20.28 -10.05
CA THR A 64 -20.38 -19.72 -9.62
C THR A 64 -19.72 -18.88 -10.71
N THR A 65 -20.41 -18.64 -11.83
CA THR A 65 -19.91 -17.93 -13.02
C THR A 65 -20.99 -16.99 -13.56
N ILE A 66 -20.62 -16.02 -14.40
CA ILE A 66 -21.58 -15.18 -15.14
C ILE A 66 -21.90 -15.77 -16.52
N ASP A 67 -23.06 -15.42 -17.07
CA ASP A 67 -23.55 -15.81 -18.39
C ASP A 67 -22.81 -15.13 -19.56
N LYS A 68 -22.52 -13.83 -19.41
CA LYS A 68 -21.88 -12.95 -20.41
C LYS A 68 -21.19 -11.80 -19.69
N LEU A 69 -20.00 -11.40 -20.13
CA LEU A 69 -19.40 -10.12 -19.71
C LEU A 69 -20.27 -8.93 -20.18
N PRO A 70 -20.17 -7.77 -19.50
CA PRO A 70 -20.77 -6.53 -19.99
C PRO A 70 -20.14 -6.12 -21.33
N ASP A 71 -20.84 -5.24 -22.06
CA ASP A 71 -20.25 -4.62 -23.23
C ASP A 71 -19.04 -3.77 -22.77
N PRO A 72 -17.88 -3.85 -23.46
CA PRO A 72 -16.63 -3.32 -22.95
C PRO A 72 -16.67 -1.79 -22.88
N PRO A 73 -16.03 -1.18 -21.87
CA PRO A 73 -15.85 0.26 -21.85
C PRO A 73 -14.94 0.69 -23.01
N ALA A 74 -15.01 1.98 -23.38
CA ALA A 74 -14.09 2.61 -24.32
C ALA A 74 -13.43 3.83 -23.69
N MET A 75 -12.16 4.07 -24.01
CA MET A 75 -11.37 5.21 -23.55
C MET A 75 -10.54 5.76 -24.69
N SER A 76 -10.67 7.06 -24.98
CA SER A 76 -9.94 7.69 -26.09
C SER A 76 -8.42 7.57 -25.92
N GLY A 77 -7.73 7.08 -26.95
CA GLY A 77 -6.27 6.91 -26.95
C GLY A 77 -5.74 5.63 -26.28
N TYR A 78 -6.63 4.75 -25.76
CA TYR A 78 -6.26 3.50 -25.10
C TYR A 78 -7.06 2.30 -25.64
N THR A 79 -6.50 1.11 -25.49
CA THR A 79 -7.14 -0.17 -25.83
C THR A 79 -7.62 -0.86 -24.56
N PHE A 80 -8.86 -1.36 -24.57
CA PHE A 80 -9.39 -2.21 -23.51
C PHE A 80 -8.75 -3.60 -23.59
N GLY A 81 -8.08 -4.03 -22.52
CA GLY A 81 -7.34 -5.29 -22.42
C GLY A 81 -8.08 -6.41 -21.70
N GLY A 82 -9.26 -6.16 -21.13
CA GLY A 82 -10.06 -7.13 -20.40
C GLY A 82 -10.38 -6.71 -18.97
N TRP A 83 -11.06 -7.60 -18.24
CA TRP A 83 -11.37 -7.42 -16.82
C TRP A 83 -10.39 -8.22 -15.98
N TYR A 84 -9.96 -7.68 -14.84
CA TYR A 84 -8.98 -8.32 -13.99
C TYR A 84 -9.40 -8.26 -12.52
N THR A 85 -9.06 -9.28 -11.73
CA THR A 85 -9.41 -9.31 -10.29
C THR A 85 -8.62 -8.32 -9.44
N GLY A 86 -7.60 -7.66 -10.02
CA GLY A 86 -6.84 -6.57 -9.42
C GLY A 86 -6.71 -5.38 -10.36
N LYS A 87 -6.37 -4.22 -9.80
CA LYS A 87 -6.19 -2.97 -10.54
C LYS A 87 -5.06 -3.07 -11.57
N ASN A 88 -5.15 -2.26 -12.62
CA ASN A 88 -4.12 -2.16 -13.68
C ASN A 88 -3.71 -3.48 -14.35
N GLY A 89 -4.60 -4.47 -14.43
CA GLY A 89 -4.31 -5.78 -15.05
C GLY A 89 -3.61 -6.78 -14.13
N SER A 90 -3.50 -6.48 -12.83
CA SER A 90 -2.99 -7.43 -11.84
C SER A 90 -4.02 -8.52 -11.49
N GLY A 91 -3.55 -9.66 -11.00
CA GLY A 91 -4.40 -10.80 -10.67
C GLY A 91 -4.80 -11.64 -11.88
N ILE A 92 -6.01 -12.21 -11.87
CA ILE A 92 -6.50 -13.13 -12.91
C ILE A 92 -7.35 -12.35 -13.92
N ASN A 93 -7.16 -12.63 -15.22
CA ASN A 93 -8.07 -12.16 -16.27
C ASN A 93 -9.45 -12.79 -16.06
N PHE A 94 -10.42 -11.96 -15.70
CA PHE A 94 -11.78 -12.34 -15.37
C PHE A 94 -12.62 -12.49 -16.65
N THR A 95 -13.02 -13.72 -16.90
CA THR A 95 -13.81 -14.14 -18.06
C THR A 95 -15.19 -14.62 -17.62
N ALA A 96 -16.10 -14.85 -18.56
CA ALA A 96 -17.41 -15.44 -18.22
C ALA A 96 -17.30 -16.84 -17.58
N SER A 97 -16.20 -17.58 -17.80
CA SER A 97 -15.93 -18.88 -17.17
C SER A 97 -15.16 -18.81 -15.85
N THR A 98 -14.83 -17.61 -15.36
CA THR A 98 -14.08 -17.46 -14.10
C THR A 98 -15.01 -17.74 -12.91
N GLN A 99 -14.61 -18.67 -12.04
CA GLN A 99 -15.41 -19.08 -10.89
C GLN A 99 -15.20 -18.17 -9.67
N PHE A 100 -16.28 -17.89 -8.94
CA PHE A 100 -16.28 -17.11 -7.70
C PHE A 100 -17.36 -17.62 -6.72
N SER A 101 -17.18 -17.30 -5.43
CA SER A 101 -18.03 -17.76 -4.31
C SER A 101 -18.33 -16.66 -3.28
N SER A 102 -18.07 -15.41 -3.64
CA SER A 102 -18.37 -14.20 -2.86
C SER A 102 -18.60 -13.03 -3.82
N ASP A 103 -19.00 -11.88 -3.28
CA ASP A 103 -18.94 -10.61 -4.03
C ASP A 103 -17.49 -10.33 -4.50
N LEU A 104 -17.37 -9.69 -5.67
CA LEU A 104 -16.10 -9.41 -6.33
C LEU A 104 -16.16 -8.06 -7.06
N ILE A 105 -15.07 -7.30 -7.01
CA ILE A 105 -14.84 -6.16 -7.90
C ILE A 105 -13.80 -6.57 -8.92
N VAL A 106 -14.08 -6.34 -10.21
CA VAL A 106 -13.15 -6.54 -11.32
C VAL A 106 -12.88 -5.23 -12.04
N TYR A 107 -11.64 -5.04 -12.44
CA TYR A 107 -11.12 -3.76 -12.90
C TYR A 107 -10.79 -3.80 -14.40
N ALA A 108 -11.14 -2.75 -15.13
CA ALA A 108 -10.84 -2.64 -16.56
C ALA A 108 -9.34 -2.40 -16.77
N TYR A 109 -8.66 -3.35 -17.42
CA TYR A 109 -7.27 -3.17 -17.84
C TYR A 109 -7.23 -2.35 -19.14
N TRP A 110 -6.38 -1.33 -19.15
CA TRP A 110 -6.18 -0.40 -20.25
C TRP A 110 -4.71 -0.34 -20.62
N TYR A 111 -4.39 -0.25 -21.91
CA TYR A 111 -3.02 -0.02 -22.40
C TYR A 111 -2.98 0.87 -23.63
N LYS A 112 -1.86 1.57 -23.82
CA LYS A 112 -1.60 2.41 -25.00
C LYS A 112 -0.76 1.69 -26.05
N TYR A 113 0.25 0.94 -25.59
CA TYR A 113 1.14 0.15 -26.44
C TYR A 113 1.01 -1.33 -26.13
N LYS A 114 1.23 -2.18 -27.13
CA LYS A 114 1.10 -3.64 -27.03
C LYS A 114 2.38 -4.34 -27.43
N VAL A 115 2.89 -5.18 -26.55
CA VAL A 115 3.95 -6.16 -26.81
C VAL A 115 3.29 -7.48 -27.21
N THR A 116 3.62 -8.00 -28.38
CA THR A 116 3.10 -9.27 -28.90
C THR A 116 4.24 -10.29 -28.92
N PHE A 117 4.09 -11.40 -28.19
CA PHE A 117 5.10 -12.43 -28.06
C PHE A 117 4.82 -13.55 -29.08
N ASN A 118 5.75 -13.82 -30.00
CA ASN A 118 5.60 -14.81 -31.07
C ASN A 118 6.63 -15.94 -30.94
N THR A 119 6.16 -17.18 -30.84
CA THR A 119 7.00 -18.39 -30.73
C THR A 119 7.61 -18.88 -32.05
N GLU A 120 7.58 -18.04 -33.10
CA GLU A 120 7.78 -18.41 -34.52
C GLU A 120 6.66 -19.32 -35.04
N SER A 121 5.42 -18.93 -34.71
CA SER A 121 4.17 -19.61 -35.09
C SER A 121 3.20 -18.66 -35.78
N SER A 122 2.23 -19.20 -36.53
CA SER A 122 1.18 -18.40 -37.20
C SER A 122 0.23 -17.69 -36.24
N THR A 123 0.24 -18.06 -34.95
CA THR A 123 -0.49 -17.42 -33.87
C THR A 123 0.48 -16.87 -32.82
N ALA A 124 0.15 -15.72 -32.23
CA ALA A 124 0.89 -15.18 -31.07
C ALA A 124 0.76 -16.10 -29.85
N TYR A 125 1.82 -16.18 -29.05
CA TYR A 125 1.88 -16.93 -27.80
C TYR A 125 1.24 -16.16 -26.64
N ALA A 126 1.53 -14.85 -26.54
CA ALA A 126 0.99 -13.98 -25.51
C ALA A 126 0.97 -12.51 -25.97
N THR A 127 0.23 -11.66 -25.25
CA THR A 127 0.28 -10.20 -25.41
C THR A 127 0.28 -9.52 -24.05
N ILE A 128 1.09 -8.47 -23.89
CA ILE A 128 1.12 -7.61 -22.70
C ILE A 128 0.94 -6.15 -23.16
N GLY A 129 0.18 -5.37 -22.39
CA GLY A 129 0.00 -3.94 -22.62
C GLY A 129 0.93 -3.09 -21.75
N VAL A 130 1.30 -1.91 -22.25
CA VAL A 130 2.04 -0.88 -21.51
C VAL A 130 1.21 0.40 -21.46
N THR A 131 1.14 0.99 -20.28
CA THR A 131 0.16 2.03 -19.93
C THR A 131 0.89 3.21 -19.29
N PRO A 132 0.95 4.38 -19.96
CA PRO A 132 1.58 5.57 -19.39
C PRO A 132 1.03 5.92 -18.00
N PRO A 133 1.87 6.37 -17.04
CA PRO A 133 3.26 6.79 -17.24
C PRO A 133 4.30 5.66 -17.33
N ALA A 134 3.92 4.39 -17.11
CA ALA A 134 4.85 3.27 -17.26
C ALA A 134 5.34 3.15 -18.71
N THR A 135 6.64 2.89 -18.86
CA THR A 135 7.31 2.73 -20.16
C THR A 135 7.78 1.31 -20.41
N THR A 136 7.70 0.41 -19.43
CA THR A 136 8.23 -0.98 -19.47
C THR A 136 7.10 -1.98 -19.12
N THR A 137 7.40 -3.28 -19.13
CA THR A 137 6.48 -4.32 -18.64
C THR A 137 6.89 -4.82 -17.26
N ASP A 138 5.94 -5.06 -16.35
CA ASP A 138 6.26 -5.54 -14.99
C ASP A 138 6.87 -6.95 -14.99
N ALA A 139 6.44 -7.81 -15.93
CA ALA A 139 6.92 -9.16 -16.09
C ALA A 139 6.81 -9.62 -17.56
N LEU A 140 7.63 -10.61 -17.92
CA LEU A 140 7.50 -11.34 -19.18
C LEU A 140 6.53 -12.53 -19.02
N PRO A 141 5.87 -13.02 -20.09
CA PRO A 141 5.07 -14.23 -19.99
C PRO A 141 5.93 -15.44 -19.63
N PRO A 142 5.33 -16.54 -19.11
CA PRO A 142 6.05 -17.79 -18.86
C PRO A 142 6.87 -18.25 -20.07
N ALA A 143 8.00 -18.91 -19.82
CA ALA A 143 8.84 -19.40 -20.90
C ALA A 143 8.06 -20.44 -21.75
N PRO A 144 7.96 -20.26 -23.08
CA PRO A 144 7.33 -21.22 -23.96
C PRO A 144 8.20 -22.50 -24.08
N SER A 145 7.56 -23.61 -24.44
CA SER A 145 8.23 -24.91 -24.65
C SER A 145 8.21 -25.31 -26.13
N LYS A 146 9.34 -25.79 -26.66
CA LYS A 146 9.47 -26.33 -28.02
C LYS A 146 10.34 -27.59 -28.00
N THR A 147 9.80 -28.72 -28.46
CA THR A 147 10.48 -30.01 -28.43
C THR A 147 11.87 -29.94 -29.08
N GLY A 148 12.87 -30.53 -28.43
CA GLY A 148 14.27 -30.55 -28.89
C GLY A 148 15.02 -29.23 -28.79
N ASN A 149 14.41 -28.17 -28.25
CA ASN A 149 14.99 -26.84 -28.15
C ASN A 149 14.86 -26.25 -26.73
N THR A 150 15.81 -25.39 -26.37
CA THR A 150 15.84 -24.59 -25.15
C THR A 150 15.47 -23.15 -25.50
N PHE A 151 14.59 -22.55 -24.69
CA PHE A 151 14.16 -21.16 -24.88
C PHE A 151 15.28 -20.19 -24.44
N ALA A 152 15.70 -19.31 -25.35
CA ALA A 152 16.82 -18.37 -25.17
C ALA A 152 16.37 -16.89 -25.12
N GLY A 153 15.14 -16.66 -24.64
CA GLY A 153 14.57 -15.32 -24.46
C GLY A 153 13.78 -14.80 -25.66
N TRP A 154 13.22 -13.61 -25.49
CA TRP A 154 12.49 -12.85 -26.50
C TRP A 154 13.40 -11.83 -27.17
N TRP A 155 13.23 -11.60 -28.47
CA TRP A 155 14.12 -10.76 -29.29
C TRP A 155 13.31 -9.86 -30.22
N THR A 156 13.83 -8.68 -30.56
CA THR A 156 13.12 -7.66 -31.35
C THR A 156 13.03 -7.98 -32.85
N GLY A 157 13.74 -9.02 -33.32
CA GLY A 157 13.62 -9.57 -34.67
C GLY A 157 13.48 -11.09 -34.71
N GLU A 158 12.94 -11.59 -35.81
CA GLU A 158 12.74 -13.01 -36.10
C GLU A 158 14.03 -13.83 -35.96
N ASN A 159 13.88 -15.10 -35.59
CA ASN A 159 14.94 -16.09 -35.36
C ASN A 159 16.00 -15.64 -34.34
N GLY A 160 15.65 -14.74 -33.42
CA GLY A 160 16.58 -14.21 -32.43
C GLY A 160 17.52 -13.13 -32.97
N GLY A 161 17.11 -12.43 -34.03
CA GLY A 161 17.75 -11.24 -34.56
C GLY A 161 17.41 -9.96 -33.77
N GLY A 162 18.06 -8.85 -34.13
CA GLY A 162 17.92 -7.59 -33.40
C GLY A 162 18.55 -7.67 -32.01
N THR A 163 17.84 -7.14 -31.02
CA THR A 163 18.26 -7.08 -29.61
C THR A 163 17.34 -7.93 -28.74
N GLN A 164 17.85 -8.42 -27.60
CA GLN A 164 16.99 -9.14 -26.66
C GLN A 164 16.02 -8.17 -25.98
N PHE A 165 14.77 -8.61 -25.82
CA PHE A 165 13.71 -7.90 -25.12
C PHE A 165 13.60 -8.42 -23.68
N PHE A 166 13.76 -7.52 -22.72
CA PHE A 166 13.61 -7.76 -21.29
C PHE A 166 12.35 -7.09 -20.76
N ALA A 167 11.94 -7.44 -19.53
CA ALA A 167 10.85 -6.74 -18.85
C ALA A 167 11.11 -5.21 -18.77
N SER A 168 12.38 -4.84 -18.55
CA SER A 168 12.90 -3.48 -18.46
C SER A 168 13.13 -2.78 -19.81
N THR A 169 12.88 -3.42 -20.96
CA THR A 169 13.03 -2.76 -22.28
C THR A 169 11.86 -1.76 -22.49
N PRO A 170 12.13 -0.46 -22.76
CA PRO A 170 11.07 0.53 -22.96
C PRO A 170 10.25 0.29 -24.23
N VAL A 171 8.95 0.57 -24.13
CA VAL A 171 7.91 0.35 -25.15
C VAL A 171 7.20 1.67 -25.42
N SER A 172 7.56 2.32 -26.53
CA SER A 172 6.98 3.61 -26.99
C SER A 172 6.04 3.46 -28.19
N ALA A 173 5.88 2.24 -28.70
CA ALA A 173 5.01 1.87 -29.82
C ALA A 173 4.60 0.39 -29.67
N ASN A 174 3.63 -0.07 -30.48
CA ASN A 174 3.32 -1.49 -30.58
C ASN A 174 4.52 -2.26 -31.16
N ILE A 175 4.87 -3.39 -30.56
CA ILE A 175 6.03 -4.21 -30.95
C ILE A 175 5.67 -5.69 -30.94
N THR A 176 6.25 -6.44 -31.88
CA THR A 176 6.27 -7.91 -31.85
C THR A 176 7.68 -8.36 -31.48
N VAL A 177 7.78 -9.30 -30.54
CA VAL A 177 9.04 -9.90 -30.10
C VAL A 177 8.97 -11.42 -30.27
N TYR A 178 10.10 -12.02 -30.63
CA TYR A 178 10.19 -13.36 -31.19
C TYR A 178 11.01 -14.28 -30.29
N ALA A 179 10.58 -15.54 -30.14
CA ALA A 179 11.27 -16.51 -29.31
C ALA A 179 12.55 -17.01 -29.99
N LYS A 180 13.71 -16.81 -29.35
CA LYS A 180 14.96 -17.44 -29.77
C LYS A 180 15.03 -18.86 -29.22
N TRP A 181 15.39 -19.80 -30.08
CA TRP A 181 15.46 -21.22 -29.77
C TRP A 181 16.88 -21.73 -30.03
N ILE A 182 17.44 -22.46 -29.07
CA ILE A 182 18.74 -23.13 -29.24
C ILE A 182 18.50 -24.65 -29.22
N PRO A 183 19.00 -25.43 -30.20
CA PRO A 183 18.86 -26.88 -30.19
C PRO A 183 19.52 -27.53 -28.96
N ASN A 184 18.85 -28.50 -28.33
CA ASN A 184 19.35 -29.15 -27.11
C ASN A 184 20.66 -29.97 -27.30
N ALA A 185 21.08 -30.19 -28.55
CA ALA A 185 22.36 -30.81 -28.87
C ALA A 185 23.55 -29.81 -28.85
N SER A 186 23.28 -28.52 -28.73
CA SER A 186 24.30 -27.48 -28.62
C SER A 186 24.81 -27.35 -27.18
N THR A 187 26.11 -27.20 -26.97
CA THR A 187 26.64 -26.70 -25.70
C THR A 187 26.29 -25.22 -25.59
N VAL A 188 25.61 -24.82 -24.52
CA VAL A 188 25.15 -23.45 -24.27
C VAL A 188 25.76 -22.94 -22.97
N TYR A 189 26.16 -21.67 -22.98
CA TYR A 189 26.63 -20.95 -21.81
C TYR A 189 25.76 -19.74 -21.52
N THR A 190 25.67 -19.40 -20.23
CA THR A 190 24.93 -18.25 -19.73
C THR A 190 25.88 -17.07 -19.55
N VAL A 191 25.50 -15.92 -20.12
CA VAL A 191 26.08 -14.61 -19.84
C VAL A 191 25.16 -13.91 -18.85
N THR A 192 25.66 -13.67 -17.64
CA THR A 192 24.94 -12.99 -16.55
C THR A 192 25.38 -11.54 -16.48
N TYR A 193 24.43 -10.62 -16.48
CA TYR A 193 24.68 -9.17 -16.43
C TYR A 193 24.41 -8.64 -15.02
N ASP A 194 25.47 -8.36 -14.26
CA ASP A 194 25.40 -7.71 -12.96
C ASP A 194 25.49 -6.18 -13.15
N SER A 195 24.37 -5.49 -12.97
CA SER A 195 24.28 -4.03 -13.10
C SER A 195 25.11 -3.26 -12.06
N ASN A 196 25.75 -3.94 -11.09
CA ASN A 196 26.67 -3.36 -10.11
C ASN A 196 26.04 -2.15 -9.39
N GLY A 197 24.79 -2.31 -8.96
CA GLY A 197 23.97 -1.27 -8.32
C GLY A 197 23.06 -0.47 -9.27
N GLY A 198 23.01 -0.76 -10.56
CA GLY A 198 22.03 -0.21 -11.50
C GLY A 198 20.75 -1.06 -11.66
N THR A 199 19.87 -0.67 -12.58
CA THR A 199 18.65 -1.42 -12.93
C THR A 199 18.95 -2.84 -13.40
N ALA A 200 18.08 -3.79 -13.04
CA ALA A 200 18.22 -5.20 -13.38
C ALA A 200 18.25 -5.47 -14.89
N VAL A 201 19.12 -6.40 -15.29
CA VAL A 201 19.31 -6.85 -16.67
C VAL A 201 19.15 -8.37 -16.73
N GLY A 202 18.45 -8.89 -17.74
CA GLY A 202 18.26 -10.33 -17.88
C GLY A 202 19.47 -11.04 -18.48
N ALA A 203 19.58 -12.34 -18.24
CA ALA A 203 20.67 -13.15 -18.78
C ALA A 203 20.52 -13.44 -20.29
N GLN A 204 21.66 -13.72 -20.93
CA GLN A 204 21.78 -14.18 -22.31
C GLN A 204 22.26 -15.63 -22.38
N TYR A 205 21.80 -16.35 -23.40
CA TYR A 205 22.17 -17.73 -23.66
C TYR A 205 22.86 -17.82 -25.02
N VAL A 206 24.10 -18.31 -25.05
CA VAL A 206 25.00 -18.28 -26.21
C VAL A 206 25.54 -19.68 -26.47
N ILE A 207 25.55 -20.11 -27.73
CA ILE A 207 26.16 -21.38 -28.14
C ILE A 207 27.69 -21.27 -27.98
N SER A 208 28.31 -22.30 -27.42
CA SER A 208 29.76 -22.38 -27.23
C SER A 208 30.54 -22.02 -28.50
N GLY A 209 31.50 -21.09 -28.37
CA GLY A 209 32.35 -20.62 -29.46
C GLY A 209 31.77 -19.46 -30.28
N ASN A 210 30.49 -19.12 -30.13
CA ASN A 210 29.91 -17.93 -30.75
C ASN A 210 30.18 -16.66 -29.93
N THR A 211 30.07 -15.50 -30.57
CA THR A 211 30.01 -14.20 -29.88
C THR A 211 28.66 -14.01 -29.18
N VAL A 212 28.64 -13.16 -28.15
CA VAL A 212 27.39 -12.79 -27.45
C VAL A 212 26.37 -12.09 -28.38
N GLY A 213 26.83 -11.35 -29.38
CA GLY A 213 25.97 -10.61 -30.30
C GLY A 213 25.49 -9.29 -29.69
N ALA A 214 24.21 -8.94 -29.83
CA ALA A 214 23.71 -7.69 -29.27
C ALA A 214 23.77 -7.68 -27.73
N LEU A 215 24.43 -6.67 -27.17
CA LEU A 215 24.37 -6.38 -25.73
C LEU A 215 22.96 -5.92 -25.31
N PRO A 216 22.62 -5.97 -24.01
CA PRO A 216 21.36 -5.46 -23.49
C PRO A 216 21.09 -4.02 -23.92
N THR A 217 19.83 -3.71 -24.26
CA THR A 217 19.41 -2.35 -24.62
C THR A 217 18.04 -2.02 -23.99
N PRO A 218 17.84 -0.80 -23.46
CA PRO A 218 18.86 0.24 -23.23
C PRO A 218 19.93 -0.23 -22.24
N ASP A 219 21.04 0.51 -22.16
CA ASP A 219 22.02 0.32 -21.09
C ASP A 219 21.33 0.42 -19.71
N PRO A 220 21.81 -0.30 -18.68
CA PRO A 220 21.27 -0.16 -17.34
C PRO A 220 21.42 1.29 -16.88
N THR A 221 20.52 1.74 -16.01
CA THR A 221 20.60 3.07 -15.39
C THR A 221 20.94 2.95 -13.92
N ARG A 222 21.66 3.94 -13.38
CA ARG A 222 22.00 4.04 -11.96
C ARG A 222 22.01 5.51 -11.57
N LEU A 223 21.22 5.86 -10.56
CA LEU A 223 21.03 7.25 -10.15
C LEU A 223 22.36 7.90 -9.72
N PHE A 224 22.65 9.10 -10.23
CA PHE A 224 23.94 9.81 -10.08
C PHE A 224 25.16 9.13 -10.74
N TYR A 225 24.95 8.21 -11.69
CA TYR A 225 26.05 7.63 -12.49
C TYR A 225 25.69 7.60 -13.98
N THR A 226 26.73 7.56 -14.81
CA THR A 226 26.65 7.27 -16.25
C THR A 226 27.24 5.89 -16.50
N PHE A 227 26.51 5.04 -17.23
CA PHE A 227 27.02 3.74 -17.66
C PHE A 227 28.22 3.93 -18.61
N VAL A 228 29.28 3.16 -18.41
CA VAL A 228 30.53 3.25 -19.19
C VAL A 228 30.65 2.07 -20.14
N ASN A 229 30.68 0.86 -19.59
CA ASN A 229 30.76 -0.40 -20.33
C ASN A 229 30.42 -1.59 -19.41
N TRP A 230 30.38 -2.78 -20.00
CA TRP A 230 30.43 -4.06 -19.28
C TRP A 230 31.90 -4.49 -19.16
N ASN A 231 32.29 -5.04 -18.01
CA ASN A 231 33.64 -5.54 -17.73
C ASN A 231 33.58 -6.99 -17.17
N THR A 232 34.62 -7.80 -17.41
CA THR A 232 34.69 -9.18 -16.88
C THR A 232 35.00 -9.27 -15.38
N GLN A 233 35.33 -8.15 -14.72
CA GLN A 233 35.53 -8.05 -13.26
C GLN A 233 34.71 -6.88 -12.68
N GLN A 234 34.30 -7.02 -11.42
CA GLN A 234 33.40 -6.07 -10.74
C GLN A 234 34.03 -4.70 -10.49
N ASP A 235 35.33 -4.67 -10.27
CA ASP A 235 36.13 -3.46 -10.01
C ASP A 235 36.60 -2.74 -11.29
N GLY A 236 36.28 -3.28 -12.47
CA GLY A 236 36.69 -2.73 -13.76
C GLY A 236 38.12 -3.08 -14.21
N ASN A 237 38.87 -3.87 -13.43
CA ASN A 237 40.24 -4.27 -13.77
C ASN A 237 40.33 -5.44 -14.79
N GLY A 238 39.20 -6.01 -15.16
CA GLY A 238 39.10 -7.05 -16.19
C GLY A 238 39.04 -6.49 -17.62
N ASP A 239 38.84 -7.39 -18.57
CA ASP A 239 38.64 -7.05 -19.98
C ASP A 239 37.27 -6.35 -20.19
N THR A 240 37.22 -5.45 -21.18
CA THR A 240 35.94 -4.90 -21.64
C THR A 240 35.13 -5.99 -22.34
N PHE A 241 33.92 -6.22 -21.87
CA PHE A 241 32.99 -7.15 -22.49
C PHE A 241 32.21 -6.44 -23.61
N THR A 242 32.18 -7.04 -24.81
CA THR A 242 31.61 -6.42 -26.00
C THR A 242 30.72 -7.40 -26.76
N ALA A 243 29.95 -6.88 -27.71
CA ALA A 243 29.18 -7.68 -28.67
C ALA A 243 30.00 -8.76 -29.41
N GLY A 244 31.31 -8.53 -29.58
CA GLY A 244 32.25 -9.45 -30.23
C GLY A 244 32.95 -10.43 -29.29
N THR A 245 32.64 -10.45 -27.99
CA THR A 245 33.29 -11.37 -27.05
C THR A 245 32.77 -12.80 -27.27
N ASN A 246 33.68 -13.74 -27.58
CA ASN A 246 33.40 -15.16 -27.73
C ASN A 246 33.07 -15.81 -26.38
N ILE A 247 32.02 -16.62 -26.33
CA ILE A 247 31.56 -17.28 -25.11
C ILE A 247 31.95 -18.77 -25.14
N VAL A 248 32.88 -19.15 -24.26
CA VAL A 248 33.41 -20.53 -24.13
C VAL A 248 33.22 -21.12 -22.72
N ALA A 249 32.59 -20.37 -21.82
CA ALA A 249 32.16 -20.79 -20.49
C ALA A 249 31.02 -19.87 -20.02
N ASN A 250 30.34 -20.24 -18.92
CA ASN A 250 29.45 -19.31 -18.22
C ASN A 250 30.28 -18.12 -17.70
N ILE A 251 29.74 -16.91 -17.82
CA ILE A 251 30.42 -15.68 -17.40
C ILE A 251 29.44 -14.72 -16.73
N THR A 252 29.91 -14.02 -15.69
CA THR A 252 29.24 -12.83 -15.14
C THR A 252 30.03 -11.61 -15.55
N VAL A 253 29.34 -10.59 -16.05
CA VAL A 253 29.92 -9.31 -16.47
C VAL A 253 29.26 -8.18 -15.71
N TYR A 254 30.06 -7.17 -15.36
CA TYR A 254 29.70 -6.15 -14.39
C TYR A 254 29.63 -4.79 -15.07
N ALA A 255 28.54 -4.05 -14.83
CA ALA A 255 28.42 -2.68 -15.30
C ALA A 255 29.42 -1.77 -14.58
N GLN A 256 30.13 -0.96 -15.36
CA GLN A 256 31.04 0.07 -14.87
C GLN A 256 30.40 1.45 -15.00
N TRP A 257 30.70 2.30 -14.03
CA TRP A 257 29.94 3.51 -13.76
C TRP A 257 30.87 4.70 -13.52
N SER A 258 30.64 5.81 -14.23
CA SER A 258 31.25 7.10 -13.93
C SER A 258 30.30 7.92 -13.07
N SER A 259 30.75 8.46 -11.95
CA SER A 259 29.92 9.31 -11.08
C SER A 259 29.53 10.61 -11.80
N LYS A 260 28.29 11.06 -11.56
CA LYS A 260 27.72 12.23 -12.21
C LYS A 260 27.04 13.11 -11.16
N PRO A 261 27.46 14.39 -11.00
CA PRO A 261 26.89 15.26 -9.98
C PRO A 261 25.42 15.54 -10.23
N GLY A 262 24.69 15.74 -9.13
CA GLY A 262 23.28 16.08 -9.11
C GLY A 262 22.79 16.26 -7.67
N TYR A 263 21.51 16.56 -7.54
CA TYR A 263 20.84 16.88 -6.28
C TYR A 263 19.49 16.20 -6.17
N THR A 264 19.03 15.97 -4.94
CA THR A 264 17.75 15.36 -4.58
C THR A 264 16.75 16.43 -4.14
N VAL A 265 15.53 16.35 -4.66
CA VAL A 265 14.38 17.15 -4.21
C VAL A 265 13.43 16.22 -3.47
N THR A 266 13.35 16.39 -2.16
CA THR A 266 12.47 15.62 -1.27
C THR A 266 11.16 16.38 -1.04
N TYR A 267 10.03 15.71 -1.28
CA TYR A 267 8.70 16.30 -1.20
C TYR A 267 7.99 15.91 0.10
N ASN A 268 7.98 16.81 1.10
CA ASN A 268 7.28 16.59 2.36
C ASN A 268 5.85 17.16 2.27
N SER A 269 4.88 16.28 1.95
CA SER A 269 3.45 16.64 1.87
C SER A 269 2.80 16.87 3.25
N GLY A 270 3.52 16.61 4.34
CA GLY A 270 3.00 16.48 5.69
C GLY A 270 2.04 15.29 5.80
N TRP A 271 0.88 15.47 6.44
CA TRP A 271 -0.20 14.47 6.46
C TRP A 271 -0.95 14.27 5.11
N GLY A 272 -0.34 14.61 3.98
CA GLY A 272 -0.86 14.32 2.63
C GLY A 272 -0.46 12.93 2.14
N THR A 273 -0.81 12.59 0.90
CA THR A 273 -0.27 11.39 0.23
C THR A 273 1.25 11.49 0.07
N SER A 274 1.94 10.35 0.13
CA SER A 274 3.38 10.26 -0.11
C SER A 274 3.72 10.72 -1.53
N VAL A 275 4.85 11.41 -1.68
CA VAL A 275 5.33 11.93 -2.97
C VAL A 275 6.78 11.47 -3.15
N GLU A 276 7.05 10.77 -4.25
CA GLU A 276 8.39 10.28 -4.56
C GLU A 276 9.37 11.45 -4.79
N PRO A 277 10.62 11.35 -4.32
CA PRO A 277 11.64 12.36 -4.58
C PRO A 277 11.98 12.46 -6.07
N GLN A 278 12.40 13.65 -6.49
CA GLN A 278 12.93 13.89 -7.83
C GLN A 278 14.43 14.20 -7.77
N TYR A 279 15.10 14.11 -8.91
CA TYR A 279 16.55 14.24 -9.00
C TYR A 279 16.96 15.16 -10.15
N VAL A 280 17.79 16.15 -9.84
CA VAL A 280 18.36 17.07 -10.82
C VAL A 280 19.78 16.63 -11.11
N ILE A 281 20.02 16.03 -12.28
CA ILE A 281 21.33 15.50 -12.69
C ILE A 281 21.92 16.43 -13.75
N LEU A 282 23.15 16.93 -13.52
CA LEU A 282 23.76 17.95 -14.38
C LEU A 282 23.83 17.50 -15.86
N PRO A 283 23.73 18.41 -16.86
CA PRO A 283 23.68 19.87 -16.73
C PRO A 283 22.26 20.42 -16.46
N ALA A 284 21.26 19.59 -16.16
CA ALA A 284 19.97 20.09 -15.71
C ALA A 284 20.13 20.91 -14.42
N THR A 285 19.32 21.94 -14.25
CA THR A 285 19.34 22.85 -13.09
C THR A 285 18.04 22.86 -12.31
N HIS A 286 16.98 22.21 -12.81
CA HIS A 286 15.66 22.10 -12.19
C HIS A 286 14.99 20.78 -12.61
N VAL A 287 13.79 20.50 -12.10
CA VAL A 287 13.09 19.20 -12.27
C VAL A 287 12.23 19.09 -13.53
N ASP A 288 12.01 20.19 -14.27
CA ASP A 288 11.21 20.31 -15.52
C ASP A 288 9.70 20.04 -15.38
N THR A 289 9.30 19.02 -14.61
CA THR A 289 7.91 18.76 -14.21
C THR A 289 7.85 18.44 -12.73
N LEU A 290 6.91 19.04 -12.00
CA LEU A 290 6.62 18.63 -10.63
C LEU A 290 5.98 17.23 -10.60
N PRO A 291 6.06 16.50 -9.47
CA PRO A 291 5.25 15.30 -9.26
C PRO A 291 3.74 15.65 -9.27
N PRO A 292 2.85 14.66 -9.42
CA PRO A 292 1.42 14.86 -9.24
C PRO A 292 1.11 15.52 -7.89
N ASP A 293 0.13 16.41 -7.86
CA ASP A 293 -0.29 17.09 -6.65
C ASP A 293 -0.65 16.07 -5.55
N PRO A 294 -0.11 16.20 -4.33
CA PRO A 294 -0.51 15.34 -3.23
C PRO A 294 -1.97 15.60 -2.86
N GLU A 295 -2.64 14.58 -2.34
CA GLU A 295 -3.99 14.71 -1.78
C GLU A 295 -3.90 14.82 -0.26
N LYS A 296 -4.58 15.81 0.32
CA LYS A 296 -4.81 15.90 1.77
C LYS A 296 -6.27 16.27 2.00
N GLN A 297 -6.94 15.46 2.79
CA GLN A 297 -8.39 15.54 2.94
C GLN A 297 -8.87 16.88 3.51
N CYS A 298 -9.88 17.47 2.88
CA CYS A 298 -10.42 18.81 3.19
C CYS A 298 -9.39 19.95 3.06
N TYR A 299 -8.30 19.74 2.32
CA TYR A 299 -7.40 20.82 1.93
C TYR A 299 -7.23 20.86 0.41
N ASN A 300 -7.23 22.06 -0.15
CA ASN A 300 -6.72 22.30 -1.49
C ASN A 300 -5.20 22.43 -1.42
N PHE A 301 -4.50 21.73 -2.31
CA PHE A 301 -3.06 21.86 -2.47
C PHE A 301 -2.70 23.25 -3.02
N GLY A 302 -1.82 23.97 -2.32
CA GLY A 302 -1.41 25.34 -2.62
C GLY A 302 0.00 25.46 -3.19
N GLY A 303 0.58 24.36 -3.68
CA GLY A 303 1.96 24.29 -4.19
C GLY A 303 3.00 23.90 -3.14
N TRP A 304 4.24 23.77 -3.62
CA TRP A 304 5.42 23.41 -2.82
C TRP A 304 6.18 24.65 -2.38
N TRP A 305 6.77 24.63 -1.19
CA TRP A 305 7.48 25.78 -0.61
C TRP A 305 8.81 25.35 0.02
N THR A 306 9.82 26.22 -0.02
CA THR A 306 11.15 25.87 0.50
C THR A 306 11.23 25.80 2.04
N GLU A 307 10.18 26.21 2.76
CA GLU A 307 10.07 26.09 4.22
C GLU A 307 8.68 25.61 4.64
N LYS A 308 8.57 25.08 5.87
CA LYS A 308 7.31 24.61 6.46
C LYS A 308 6.24 25.73 6.47
N ARG A 309 4.96 25.34 6.44
CA ARG A 309 3.79 26.24 6.59
C ARG A 309 3.69 27.36 5.53
N GLY A 310 4.21 27.14 4.33
CA GLY A 310 4.21 28.14 3.25
C GLY A 310 5.22 29.28 3.45
N GLY A 311 6.25 29.06 4.28
CA GLY A 311 7.38 29.97 4.41
C GLY A 311 8.38 29.87 3.24
N GLY A 312 9.42 30.71 3.27
CA GLY A 312 10.43 30.75 2.21
C GLY A 312 9.87 31.19 0.85
N THR A 313 10.20 30.46 -0.21
CA THR A 313 9.76 30.74 -1.59
C THR A 313 8.96 29.58 -2.17
N ASN A 314 8.07 29.90 -3.12
CA ASN A 314 7.32 28.90 -3.88
C ASN A 314 8.28 28.10 -4.79
N PHE A 315 8.28 26.79 -4.62
CA PHE A 315 9.07 25.84 -5.40
C PHE A 315 8.26 25.37 -6.61
N THR A 316 8.79 25.64 -7.80
CA THR A 316 8.16 25.32 -9.09
C THR A 316 9.06 24.40 -9.90
N ALA A 317 8.53 23.85 -11.00
CA ALA A 317 9.29 22.98 -11.90
C ALA A 317 10.56 23.64 -12.51
N SER A 318 10.64 24.98 -12.51
CA SER A 318 11.78 25.77 -12.99
C SER A 318 12.62 26.39 -11.87
N THR A 319 12.32 26.13 -10.59
CA THR A 319 13.13 26.61 -9.46
C THR A 319 14.52 25.93 -9.49
N PRO A 320 15.63 26.70 -9.54
CA PRO A 320 16.96 26.12 -9.60
C PRO A 320 17.31 25.32 -8.33
N VAL A 321 17.86 24.12 -8.52
CA VAL A 321 18.32 23.22 -7.48
C VAL A 321 19.85 23.17 -7.52
N THR A 322 20.49 23.69 -6.46
CA THR A 322 21.96 23.83 -6.34
C THR A 322 22.55 23.05 -5.16
N ALA A 323 21.69 22.37 -4.40
CA ALA A 323 21.99 21.49 -3.28
C ALA A 323 20.78 20.54 -3.09
N ASP A 324 20.94 19.47 -2.31
CA ASP A 324 19.80 18.68 -1.86
C ASP A 324 18.82 19.57 -1.06
N ILE A 325 17.52 19.45 -1.35
CA ILE A 325 16.48 20.31 -0.77
C ILE A 325 15.24 19.50 -0.39
N THR A 326 14.66 19.83 0.76
CA THR A 326 13.30 19.38 1.13
C THR A 326 12.34 20.53 0.93
N VAL A 327 11.25 20.27 0.20
CA VAL A 327 10.16 21.23 -0.03
C VAL A 327 8.88 20.73 0.63
N TYR A 328 8.07 21.66 1.12
CA TYR A 328 6.93 21.39 1.98
C TYR A 328 5.63 21.77 1.27
N ALA A 329 4.62 20.90 1.36
CA ALA A 329 3.30 21.24 0.82
C ALA A 329 2.66 22.37 1.63
N ASN A 330 2.12 23.36 0.92
CA ASN A 330 1.23 24.36 1.47
C ASN A 330 -0.23 23.94 1.23
N TRP A 331 -1.08 24.16 2.22
CA TRP A 331 -2.44 23.62 2.27
C TRP A 331 -3.41 24.73 2.66
N THR A 332 -4.52 24.86 1.93
CA THR A 332 -5.62 25.79 2.27
C THR A 332 -6.89 24.99 2.52
N TRP A 333 -7.72 25.42 3.47
CA TRP A 333 -8.96 24.68 3.80
C TRP A 333 -9.91 24.60 2.58
N ALA A 334 -10.40 23.40 2.30
CA ALA A 334 -11.42 23.14 1.28
C ALA A 334 -12.79 22.93 1.94
N ALA A 335 -13.85 23.46 1.34
CA ALA A 335 -15.21 23.27 1.85
C ALA A 335 -15.59 21.78 1.84
N TYR A 336 -15.73 21.20 3.03
CA TYR A 336 -16.05 19.80 3.24
C TYR A 336 -17.49 19.64 3.76
N THR A 337 -18.27 18.79 3.09
CA THR A 337 -19.55 18.29 3.61
C THR A 337 -19.31 16.90 4.20
N PRO A 338 -19.39 16.72 5.54
CA PRO A 338 -19.15 15.43 6.15
C PRO A 338 -20.23 14.39 5.74
N PRO A 339 -19.91 13.08 5.72
CA PRO A 339 -20.87 12.04 5.41
C PRO A 339 -21.96 11.95 6.48
N LEU A 340 -23.14 11.45 6.10
CA LEU A 340 -24.27 11.25 7.02
C LEU A 340 -24.03 10.14 8.06
N THR A 341 -23.09 9.23 7.80
CA THR A 341 -22.66 8.18 8.73
C THR A 341 -21.19 7.86 8.54
N TYR A 342 -20.55 7.33 9.59
CA TYR A 342 -19.14 6.95 9.63
C TYR A 342 -18.96 5.47 9.95
N ALA A 343 -17.84 4.90 9.50
CA ALA A 343 -17.29 3.64 9.96
C ALA A 343 -16.01 3.88 10.80
N ILE A 344 -15.68 2.90 11.65
CA ILE A 344 -14.30 2.75 12.12
C ILE A 344 -13.43 2.50 10.90
N GLY A 345 -12.42 3.34 10.67
CA GLY A 345 -11.72 3.35 9.40
C GLY A 345 -12.20 4.40 8.41
N ASP A 346 -12.98 5.39 8.86
CA ASP A 346 -13.28 6.61 8.10
C ASP A 346 -12.54 7.84 8.66
N PRO A 347 -12.28 8.87 7.84
CA PRO A 347 -11.80 10.16 8.32
C PRO A 347 -12.84 10.83 9.22
N GLY A 348 -12.39 11.46 10.30
CA GLY A 348 -13.27 12.20 11.20
C GLY A 348 -13.58 13.62 10.70
N PRO A 349 -14.57 14.31 11.31
CA PRO A 349 -14.99 15.65 10.89
C PRO A 349 -13.90 16.73 11.00
N SER A 350 -12.85 16.51 11.78
CA SER A 350 -11.67 17.40 11.81
C SER A 350 -10.82 17.35 10.54
N CYS A 351 -11.07 16.40 9.63
CA CYS A 351 -10.31 16.14 8.41
C CYS A 351 -8.82 15.77 8.58
N VAL A 352 -8.27 15.91 9.78
CA VAL A 352 -6.95 15.39 10.19
C VAL A 352 -7.07 14.11 11.01
N GLY A 353 -8.18 13.96 11.74
CA GLY A 353 -8.45 12.83 12.61
C GLY A 353 -8.99 11.60 11.90
N LYS A 354 -8.85 10.45 12.57
CA LYS A 354 -9.34 9.14 12.13
C LYS A 354 -10.37 8.58 13.11
N VAL A 355 -11.54 8.18 12.61
CA VAL A 355 -12.62 7.60 13.41
C VAL A 355 -12.22 6.21 13.91
N PHE A 356 -12.18 6.06 15.24
CA PHE A 356 -11.83 4.81 15.92
C PHE A 356 -12.99 4.20 16.73
N TYR A 357 -14.03 4.98 16.99
CA TYR A 357 -15.28 4.55 17.62
C TYR A 357 -16.47 5.25 16.95
N VAL A 358 -17.58 4.54 16.79
CA VAL A 358 -18.86 5.08 16.31
C VAL A 358 -20.00 4.58 17.18
N THR A 359 -21.02 5.42 17.35
CA THR A 359 -22.28 5.06 18.00
C THR A 359 -23.11 4.11 17.15
N ALA A 360 -24.17 3.52 17.72
CA ALA A 360 -24.99 2.52 17.02
C ALA A 360 -25.73 3.06 15.78
N ASP A 361 -26.05 4.36 15.77
CA ASP A 361 -26.61 5.08 14.62
C ASP A 361 -25.56 5.43 13.55
N ARG A 362 -24.26 5.27 13.86
CA ARG A 362 -23.10 5.67 13.06
C ARG A 362 -23.01 7.15 12.71
N MET A 363 -23.81 8.02 13.34
CA MET A 363 -23.79 9.45 13.08
C MET A 363 -22.74 10.18 13.94
N HIS A 364 -22.47 9.66 15.13
CA HIS A 364 -21.58 10.24 16.13
C HIS A 364 -20.44 9.27 16.46
N GLY A 365 -19.39 9.76 17.12
CA GLY A 365 -18.25 8.91 17.44
C GLY A 365 -17.08 9.62 18.09
N LEU A 366 -15.92 8.97 18.01
CA LEU A 366 -14.64 9.51 18.43
C LEU A 366 -13.62 9.41 17.30
N GLU A 367 -12.94 10.51 17.03
CA GLU A 367 -11.80 10.61 16.13
C GLU A 367 -10.50 10.80 16.92
N ALA A 368 -9.39 10.27 16.42
CA ALA A 368 -8.06 10.44 17.01
C ALA A 368 -7.14 11.21 16.07
N ALA A 369 -6.25 12.03 16.64
CA ALA A 369 -5.25 12.79 15.91
C ALA A 369 -4.31 11.86 15.09
N PRO A 370 -3.69 12.35 14.00
CA PRO A 370 -2.72 11.58 13.23
C PRO A 370 -1.45 11.30 14.04
N PRO A 371 -0.59 10.33 13.64
CA PRO A 371 0.77 10.24 14.18
C PRO A 371 1.53 11.54 13.94
N GLY A 372 2.41 11.91 14.88
CA GLY A 372 3.14 13.18 14.82
C GLY A 372 2.22 14.40 14.89
N TRP A 373 1.06 14.30 15.56
CA TRP A 373 0.05 15.37 15.63
C TRP A 373 0.60 16.75 16.08
N ASN A 374 1.69 16.74 16.82
CA ASN A 374 2.42 17.90 17.34
C ASN A 374 3.34 18.60 16.31
N ASP A 375 3.72 17.96 15.20
CA ASP A 375 4.33 18.62 14.03
C ASP A 375 3.88 17.91 12.74
N PRO A 376 3.06 18.56 11.89
CA PRO A 376 2.55 17.96 10.65
C PRO A 376 3.61 17.54 9.63
N TYR A 377 4.86 17.89 9.86
CA TYR A 377 6.00 17.56 9.01
C TYR A 377 7.06 16.69 9.72
N ALA A 378 6.73 16.14 10.90
CA ALA A 378 7.55 15.17 11.62
C ALA A 378 7.03 13.74 11.43
N GLU A 379 7.95 12.78 11.51
CA GLU A 379 7.69 11.37 11.23
C GLU A 379 7.40 10.61 12.55
N ASP A 380 6.21 10.04 12.66
CA ASP A 380 5.81 8.95 13.59
C ASP A 380 6.04 9.11 15.10
N ALA A 381 6.30 10.33 15.60
CA ALA A 381 6.54 10.59 17.03
C ALA A 381 5.38 11.35 17.71
N ASP A 382 4.58 10.66 18.51
CA ASP A 382 3.66 11.30 19.45
C ASP A 382 4.43 12.05 20.55
N ALA A 383 3.86 13.17 21.02
CA ALA A 383 4.36 13.83 22.22
C ALA A 383 4.16 12.95 23.47
N ALA A 384 5.13 12.97 24.38
CA ALA A 384 5.02 12.34 25.70
C ALA A 384 4.93 13.40 26.80
N SER A 385 4.08 13.18 27.80
CA SER A 385 3.98 14.03 29.00
C SER A 385 3.58 13.22 30.23
N ALA A 386 3.71 13.84 31.41
CA ALA A 386 3.12 13.35 32.65
C ALA A 386 1.59 13.47 32.60
N TRP A 387 0.89 12.60 33.32
CA TRP A 387 -0.58 12.62 33.38
C TRP A 387 -1.11 13.92 34.01
N ILE A 388 -0.36 14.42 35.00
CA ILE A 388 -0.52 15.75 35.60
C ILE A 388 0.87 16.34 35.87
N ASN A 389 1.04 17.64 35.68
CA ASN A 389 2.26 18.38 36.03
C ASN A 389 1.89 19.38 37.13
N GLY A 390 1.82 18.89 38.37
CA GLY A 390 1.37 19.62 39.56
C GLY A 390 2.50 19.99 40.52
N VAL A 391 2.12 20.45 41.72
CA VAL A 391 3.05 20.92 42.75
C VAL A 391 3.95 19.77 43.26
N VAL A 392 5.25 20.05 43.36
CA VAL A 392 6.23 19.16 43.98
C VAL A 392 5.97 19.08 45.48
N VAL A 393 5.70 17.87 45.97
CA VAL A 393 5.62 17.59 47.41
C VAL A 393 6.86 16.81 47.84
N SER A 394 7.41 17.17 48.99
CA SER A 394 8.44 16.40 49.68
C SER A 394 7.77 15.26 50.46
N ASN A 395 8.26 14.03 50.33
CA ASN A 395 7.94 12.98 51.29
C ASN A 395 8.60 13.29 52.67
N GLU A 396 8.30 12.47 53.70
CA GLU A 396 8.89 12.61 55.04
C GLU A 396 10.44 12.45 55.06
N TYR A 397 11.01 11.91 53.99
CA TYR A 397 12.45 11.69 53.80
C TYR A 397 13.15 12.81 53.00
N GLY A 398 12.42 13.82 52.52
CA GLY A 398 12.94 14.95 51.75
C GLY A 398 13.04 14.72 50.24
N ASP A 399 12.61 13.57 49.71
CA ASP A 399 12.56 13.37 48.26
C ASP A 399 11.42 14.20 47.65
N SER A 400 11.79 15.09 46.74
CA SER A 400 10.88 15.94 45.98
C SER A 400 10.45 15.26 44.68
N GLN A 401 9.19 14.84 44.60
CA GLN A 401 8.60 14.22 43.41
C GLN A 401 7.31 14.96 42.97
N PRO A 402 7.07 15.16 41.66
CA PRO A 402 5.85 15.80 41.15
C PRO A 402 4.70 14.77 41.08
N ILE A 403 4.16 14.37 42.24
CA ILE A 403 3.24 13.21 42.34
C ILE A 403 1.90 13.47 43.02
N GLN A 404 1.61 14.68 43.51
CA GLN A 404 0.28 14.99 44.09
C GLN A 404 -0.59 15.83 43.16
N SER A 405 -1.43 15.13 42.40
CA SER A 405 -2.81 15.58 42.17
C SER A 405 -3.59 15.52 43.49
N THR A 406 -4.44 16.51 43.74
CA THR A 406 -5.58 16.30 44.66
C THR A 406 -6.47 15.21 44.07
N LEU A 407 -7.00 14.27 44.86
CA LEU A 407 -7.82 13.16 44.33
C LEU A 407 -8.92 13.69 43.42
N ASN A 408 -8.86 13.36 42.14
CA ASN A 408 -9.82 13.77 41.14
C ASN A 408 -10.90 12.70 41.03
N GLY A 409 -11.62 12.51 42.15
CA GLY A 409 -12.61 11.44 42.37
C GLY A 409 -13.86 11.48 41.48
N ASN A 410 -13.80 12.22 40.38
CA ASN A 410 -14.86 12.42 39.38
C ASN A 410 -14.48 11.86 37.99
N THR A 411 -13.29 11.28 37.79
CA THR A 411 -12.97 10.64 36.49
C THR A 411 -13.57 9.23 36.39
N SER A 412 -13.85 8.78 35.17
CA SER A 412 -14.44 7.47 34.85
C SER A 412 -13.63 6.72 33.79
N THR A 413 -13.80 5.39 33.69
CA THR A 413 -13.19 4.58 32.62
C THR A 413 -14.00 4.58 31.34
N ALA A 414 -15.33 4.81 31.43
CA ALA A 414 -16.28 4.51 30.38
C ALA A 414 -16.07 5.30 29.09
N ILE A 415 -16.57 4.76 27.97
CA ILE A 415 -16.63 5.46 26.68
C ILE A 415 -17.56 6.66 26.78
N GLY A 416 -17.13 7.80 26.22
CA GLY A 416 -17.81 9.09 26.28
C GLY A 416 -17.38 9.96 27.48
N THR A 417 -16.46 9.50 28.32
CA THR A 417 -16.04 10.24 29.54
C THR A 417 -14.72 10.98 29.40
N GLY A 418 -13.92 10.72 28.36
CA GLY A 418 -12.58 11.28 28.24
C GLY A 418 -12.50 12.81 28.28
N LEU A 419 -13.49 13.50 27.69
CA LEU A 419 -13.59 14.96 27.73
C LEU A 419 -13.84 15.50 29.14
N ALA A 420 -14.82 14.91 29.85
CA ALA A 420 -15.14 15.29 31.22
C ALA A 420 -13.96 15.03 32.17
N ASN A 421 -13.32 13.87 32.03
CA ASN A 421 -12.09 13.53 32.74
C ASN A 421 -10.98 14.56 32.48
N SER A 422 -10.70 14.87 31.21
CA SER A 422 -9.65 15.80 30.80
C SER A 422 -9.88 17.22 31.34
N ASN A 423 -11.13 17.68 31.33
CA ASN A 423 -11.51 18.96 31.92
C ASN A 423 -11.29 18.96 33.44
N ALA A 424 -11.61 17.87 34.13
CA ALA A 424 -11.36 17.73 35.55
C ALA A 424 -9.85 17.70 35.89
N ILE A 425 -9.01 17.08 35.05
CA ILE A 425 -7.54 17.11 35.19
C ILE A 425 -7.01 18.54 35.03
N ARG A 426 -7.48 19.29 34.03
CA ARG A 426 -7.08 20.68 33.79
C ARG A 426 -7.56 21.65 34.87
N ALA A 427 -8.69 21.36 35.51
CA ALA A 427 -9.24 22.19 36.60
C ALA A 427 -8.44 22.09 37.92
N GLN A 428 -7.46 21.20 38.03
CA GLN A 428 -6.64 21.09 39.24
C GLN A 428 -5.67 22.27 39.38
N THR A 429 -5.63 22.88 40.57
CA THR A 429 -4.78 24.03 40.87
C THR A 429 -3.31 23.73 40.64
N GLY A 430 -2.64 24.56 39.84
CA GLY A 430 -1.21 24.45 39.55
C GLY A 430 -0.84 23.44 38.46
N ASN A 431 -1.81 22.78 37.82
CA ASN A 431 -1.54 21.89 36.69
C ASN A 431 -1.17 22.69 35.42
N THR A 432 0.03 22.51 34.88
CA THR A 432 0.45 23.13 33.60
C THR A 432 1.18 22.15 32.69
N GLY A 433 0.76 22.04 31.42
CA GLY A 433 1.43 21.17 30.43
C GLY A 433 1.30 19.66 30.67
N SER A 434 0.23 19.20 31.35
CA SER A 434 -0.07 17.77 31.46
C SER A 434 -0.51 17.14 30.14
N ALA A 435 -0.58 15.80 30.09
CA ALA A 435 -1.14 15.07 28.97
C ALA A 435 -2.53 15.57 28.53
N ALA A 436 -3.41 15.90 29.49
CA ALA A 436 -4.73 16.47 29.19
C ALA A 436 -4.66 17.91 28.65
N GLN A 437 -3.68 18.71 29.07
CA GLN A 437 -3.46 20.06 28.52
C GLN A 437 -2.91 19.99 27.09
N LEU A 438 -1.93 19.11 26.85
CA LEU A 438 -1.39 18.84 25.50
C LEU A 438 -2.47 18.42 24.50
N CYS A 439 -3.50 17.69 24.94
CA CYS A 439 -4.63 17.36 24.09
C CYS A 439 -5.51 18.57 23.77
N GLU A 440 -5.74 19.52 24.69
CA GLU A 440 -6.53 20.73 24.41
C GLU A 440 -5.75 21.71 23.51
N ASP A 441 -4.44 21.86 23.75
CA ASP A 441 -3.55 22.75 22.98
C ASP A 441 -3.42 22.30 21.50
N TYR A 442 -3.87 21.08 21.19
CA TYR A 442 -3.98 20.60 19.83
C TYR A 442 -5.22 21.18 19.13
N HIS A 443 -5.00 21.92 18.05
CA HIS A 443 -6.05 22.51 17.21
C HIS A 443 -6.08 21.87 15.82
N GLY A 444 -6.08 20.54 15.79
CA GLY A 444 -6.17 19.77 14.55
C GLY A 444 -7.43 20.08 13.76
N GLY A 445 -7.26 20.43 12.47
CA GLY A 445 -8.37 20.82 11.60
C GLY A 445 -8.99 22.18 11.92
N ASP A 446 -8.24 23.06 12.62
CA ASP A 446 -8.73 24.32 13.19
C ASP A 446 -9.90 24.13 14.18
N LEU A 447 -10.08 22.91 14.73
CA LEU A 447 -11.10 22.57 15.71
C LEU A 447 -10.54 22.52 17.14
N THR A 448 -11.38 22.91 18.10
CA THR A 448 -11.15 22.76 19.54
C THR A 448 -11.91 21.55 20.11
N GLY A 449 -11.73 21.27 21.41
CA GLY A 449 -12.39 20.16 22.10
C GLY A 449 -11.69 18.81 21.88
N TRP A 450 -10.39 18.84 21.64
CA TRP A 450 -9.51 17.67 21.67
C TRP A 450 -9.13 17.36 23.13
N PHE A 451 -9.14 16.08 23.51
CA PHE A 451 -9.00 15.63 24.89
C PHE A 451 -8.22 14.32 25.00
N LEU A 452 -7.84 13.94 26.23
CA LEU A 452 -7.13 12.70 26.52
C LEU A 452 -8.17 11.56 26.71
N PRO A 453 -8.11 10.46 25.94
CA PRO A 453 -9.14 9.42 25.94
C PRO A 453 -9.28 8.76 27.32
N SER A 454 -10.50 8.38 27.72
CA SER A 454 -10.70 7.52 28.89
C SER A 454 -10.09 6.13 28.67
N LYS A 455 -9.98 5.32 29.74
CA LYS A 455 -9.41 3.96 29.69
C LYS A 455 -10.09 3.09 28.64
N ASP A 456 -11.42 3.14 28.53
CA ASP A 456 -12.17 2.30 27.60
C ASP A 456 -12.16 2.87 26.17
N GLU A 457 -11.98 4.19 26.00
CA GLU A 457 -11.74 4.84 24.70
C GLU A 457 -10.34 4.50 24.17
N LEU A 458 -9.32 4.52 25.03
CA LEU A 458 -7.96 4.11 24.69
C LEU A 458 -7.91 2.61 24.31
N ALA A 459 -8.75 1.78 24.93
CA ALA A 459 -8.93 0.39 24.52
C ALA A 459 -9.53 0.25 23.11
N GLN A 460 -10.44 1.15 22.69
CA GLN A 460 -10.94 1.18 21.31
C GLN A 460 -9.85 1.62 20.31
N LEU A 461 -8.94 2.52 20.70
CA LEU A 461 -7.78 2.87 19.88
C LEU A 461 -6.87 1.65 19.67
N TYR A 462 -6.46 0.99 20.75
CA TYR A 462 -5.64 -0.21 20.68
C TYR A 462 -6.30 -1.31 19.82
N ALA A 463 -7.58 -1.60 20.05
CA ALA A 463 -8.34 -2.64 19.34
C ALA A 463 -8.50 -2.40 17.83
N ASN A 464 -8.21 -1.19 17.34
CA ASN A 464 -8.32 -0.81 15.94
C ASN A 464 -7.00 -0.33 15.31
N LYS A 465 -5.90 -0.23 16.09
CA LYS A 465 -4.60 0.32 15.65
C LYS A 465 -4.07 -0.31 14.35
N ASP A 466 -4.20 -1.64 14.23
CA ASP A 466 -3.61 -2.42 13.15
C ASP A 466 -4.53 -2.60 11.93
N LYS A 467 -5.86 -2.44 12.08
CA LYS A 467 -6.85 -3.00 11.14
C LYS A 467 -6.81 -2.43 9.71
N LYS A 468 -6.17 -1.27 9.49
CA LYS A 468 -5.98 -0.65 8.17
C LYS A 468 -4.68 0.19 8.02
N ARG A 469 -3.66 0.07 8.91
CA ARG A 469 -2.52 1.01 9.11
C ARG A 469 -2.95 2.43 9.54
N TRP A 470 -3.51 2.58 10.76
CA TRP A 470 -4.41 3.72 11.05
C TRP A 470 -3.94 4.81 12.02
N GLY A 471 -2.77 4.69 12.63
CA GLY A 471 -2.36 5.72 13.59
C GLY A 471 -0.89 5.93 13.83
N GLY A 472 0.03 5.19 13.19
CA GLY A 472 1.47 5.27 13.49
C GLY A 472 1.76 5.20 15.00
N PHE A 473 0.97 4.40 15.73
CA PHE A 473 1.10 4.29 17.17
C PHE A 473 2.42 3.62 17.49
N GLN A 474 3.19 4.23 18.40
CA GLN A 474 4.42 3.63 18.87
C GLN A 474 4.08 2.43 19.76
N GLU A 475 4.92 1.40 19.73
CA GLU A 475 4.74 0.21 20.57
C GLU A 475 5.23 0.50 22.01
N ASN A 476 4.51 1.42 22.67
CA ASN A 476 4.84 2.07 23.93
C ASN A 476 3.58 2.29 24.78
N PHE A 477 3.73 2.83 25.98
CA PHE A 477 2.61 3.15 26.87
C PHE A 477 2.01 4.53 26.56
N TYR A 478 0.69 4.58 26.42
CA TYR A 478 -0.13 5.79 26.23
C TYR A 478 -0.94 6.12 27.48
N TRP A 479 -1.11 7.40 27.79
CA TRP A 479 -1.99 7.83 28.89
C TRP A 479 -3.47 7.74 28.51
N SER A 480 -4.29 7.31 29.47
CA SER A 480 -5.72 7.61 29.47
C SER A 480 -6.02 8.72 30.49
N SER A 481 -7.17 9.39 30.40
CA SER A 481 -7.65 10.38 31.37
C SER A 481 -8.32 9.78 32.60
N SER A 482 -8.38 8.46 32.72
CA SER A 482 -8.99 7.78 33.87
C SER A 482 -8.00 7.65 35.03
N GLU A 483 -8.33 8.27 36.16
CA GLU A 483 -7.59 8.12 37.41
C GLU A 483 -7.84 6.73 38.04
N ASN A 484 -6.86 6.21 38.79
CA ASN A 484 -7.06 4.99 39.59
C ASN A 484 -7.06 5.31 41.10
N ASN A 485 -6.13 6.16 41.54
CA ASN A 485 -6.01 6.60 42.94
C ASN A 485 -5.28 7.96 42.99
N LEU A 486 -4.86 8.40 44.18
CA LEU A 486 -4.12 9.66 44.38
C LEU A 486 -2.84 9.77 43.54
N GLU A 487 -2.10 8.68 43.37
CA GLU A 487 -0.75 8.64 42.79
C GLU A 487 -0.74 8.09 41.36
N ASP A 488 -1.71 7.23 41.02
CA ASP A 488 -1.78 6.52 39.73
C ASP A 488 -2.95 6.93 38.83
N ALA A 489 -2.69 6.85 37.52
CA ALA A 489 -3.71 6.83 36.48
C ALA A 489 -3.56 5.58 35.60
N TRP A 490 -4.58 5.28 34.78
CA TRP A 490 -4.52 4.16 33.85
C TRP A 490 -3.76 4.55 32.58
N SER A 491 -2.78 3.72 32.20
CA SER A 491 -2.13 3.78 30.88
C SER A 491 -2.47 2.52 30.07
N GLN A 492 -2.15 2.51 28.78
CA GLN A 492 -2.23 1.30 27.95
C GLN A 492 -0.95 1.10 27.13
N ASN A 493 -0.40 -0.11 27.17
CA ASN A 493 0.72 -0.52 26.33
C ASN A 493 0.21 -0.91 24.94
N PHE A 494 0.64 -0.20 23.89
CA PHE A 494 0.20 -0.50 22.53
C PHE A 494 0.90 -1.74 21.92
N ALA A 495 2.01 -2.20 22.50
CA ALA A 495 2.70 -3.43 22.07
C ALA A 495 1.96 -4.73 22.42
N ASN A 496 1.11 -4.73 23.46
CA ASN A 496 0.46 -5.95 23.97
C ASN A 496 -0.95 -5.74 24.55
N GLY A 497 -1.47 -4.51 24.56
CA GLY A 497 -2.81 -4.17 25.02
C GLY A 497 -3.00 -4.08 26.54
N SER A 498 -1.98 -4.39 27.34
CA SER A 498 -2.08 -4.33 28.81
C SER A 498 -2.38 -2.91 29.31
N GLN A 499 -3.27 -2.80 30.30
CA GLN A 499 -3.68 -1.52 30.88
C GLN A 499 -3.31 -1.44 32.38
N PRO A 500 -2.07 -1.09 32.75
CA PRO A 500 -1.68 -0.98 34.16
C PRO A 500 -2.08 0.35 34.79
N SER A 501 -2.26 0.31 36.12
CA SER A 501 -2.15 1.49 37.00
C SER A 501 -0.70 1.99 36.95
N THR A 502 -0.48 3.28 36.79
CA THR A 502 0.87 3.85 36.58
C THR A 502 0.99 5.22 37.25
N LEU A 503 2.11 5.46 37.93
CA LEU A 503 2.45 6.74 38.57
C LEU A 503 2.30 7.92 37.60
N LYS A 504 1.48 8.90 38.00
CA LYS A 504 1.09 10.05 37.17
C LYS A 504 2.25 10.90 36.66
N GLY A 505 3.35 10.96 37.41
CA GLY A 505 4.56 11.73 37.05
C GLY A 505 5.39 11.12 35.91
N TYR A 506 5.11 9.89 35.48
CA TYR A 506 5.85 9.28 34.36
C TYR A 506 5.44 9.85 33.01
N LEU A 507 6.44 10.10 32.16
CA LEU A 507 6.23 10.41 30.75
C LEU A 507 5.63 9.19 30.04
N ARG A 508 4.49 9.38 29.37
CA ARG A 508 3.82 8.42 28.50
C ARG A 508 3.30 9.14 27.26
N MET A 509 3.11 8.39 26.19
CA MET A 509 2.64 8.93 24.92
C MET A 509 1.23 9.50 25.05
N VAL A 510 0.97 10.59 24.34
CA VAL A 510 -0.28 11.33 24.36
C VAL A 510 -0.85 11.32 22.95
N ARG A 511 -2.09 10.85 22.81
CA ARG A 511 -2.84 10.97 21.55
C ARG A 511 -4.15 11.71 21.81
N PRO A 512 -4.30 12.95 21.30
CA PRO A 512 -5.57 13.67 21.37
C PRO A 512 -6.67 12.91 20.64
N VAL A 513 -7.85 12.85 21.25
CA VAL A 513 -9.09 12.38 20.64
C VAL A 513 -10.15 13.46 20.72
N ARG A 514 -11.17 13.40 19.87
CA ARG A 514 -12.26 14.36 19.82
C ARG A 514 -13.58 13.64 19.58
N ALA A 515 -14.65 14.11 20.21
CA ALA A 515 -16.00 13.63 19.99
C ALA A 515 -16.67 14.43 18.87
N PHE A 516 -17.53 13.76 18.10
CA PHE A 516 -18.30 14.37 17.02
C PHE A 516 -19.71 13.78 16.94
#